data_AF-A0A7V9I764-F1
#
_entry.id   AF-A0A7V9I764-F1
#
_cell.length_a   1.000
_cell.length_b   1.000
_cell.length_c   1.000
_cell.angle_alpha   90.00
_cell.angle_beta   90.00
_cell.angle_gamma   90.00
#
_symmetry.space_group_name_H-M   'P 1'
#
loop_
_entity.id
_entity.type
_entity.pdbx_description
1 polymer ?
#
loop_
_entity_poly.entity_id
_entity_poly.type
_entity_poly.pdbx_seq_one_letter_code
_entity_poly.pdbx_strand_id
1 'polypeptide(L)'
;MRTFAHLPVAAAALVLAGSAGAKGLPPERVCGESACLQLDGRSASAIVVDGNAERPMPPEGSYYRLDYSIDGSGPPYSFSHLFVPSENLVGLDTGAAGGVRWFALYGQGLDRLRAAIRDLEPFAAPEVWPESIEISSSAPAADGAEDDGWGIRPWLTAALVVLLGLAAAGILRVRSPKTA
;
A
#
# COMPACT_ATOMS: atom_id res chain seq x y z
N MET A 1 6.55 -33.22 -40.77
CA MET A 1 5.64 -32.16 -40.27
C MET A 1 5.48 -32.34 -38.76
N ARG A 2 6.29 -31.64 -37.95
CA ARG A 2 6.32 -31.73 -36.48
C ARG A 2 6.76 -30.37 -35.93
N THR A 3 5.85 -29.39 -35.85
CA THR A 3 6.16 -28.04 -35.37
C THR A 3 4.90 -27.33 -34.87
N PHE A 4 4.20 -27.89 -33.86
CA PHE A 4 3.07 -27.18 -33.22
C PHE A 4 2.93 -27.45 -31.70
N ALA A 5 3.93 -28.02 -31.04
CA ALA A 5 3.80 -28.44 -29.63
C ALA A 5 4.23 -27.38 -28.58
N HIS A 6 4.66 -26.19 -28.97
CA HIS A 6 5.27 -25.22 -28.03
C HIS A 6 4.42 -23.99 -27.70
N LEU A 7 3.23 -23.84 -28.30
CA LEU A 7 2.37 -22.67 -28.05
C LEU A 7 1.76 -22.56 -26.63
N PRO A 8 1.45 -23.64 -25.87
CA PRO A 8 0.72 -23.48 -24.61
C PRO A 8 1.59 -23.01 -23.43
N VAL A 9 2.93 -23.09 -23.53
CA VAL A 9 3.83 -22.70 -22.43
C VAL A 9 3.96 -21.19 -22.29
N ALA A 10 3.87 -20.44 -23.39
CA ALA A 10 4.00 -18.98 -23.37
C ALA A 10 2.78 -18.28 -22.73
N ALA A 11 1.57 -18.84 -22.88
CA ALA A 11 0.36 -18.26 -22.31
C ALA A 11 0.28 -18.38 -20.78
N ALA A 12 0.88 -19.42 -20.20
CA ALA A 12 0.90 -19.61 -18.75
C ALA A 12 1.81 -18.60 -18.01
N ALA A 13 2.85 -18.08 -18.66
CA ALA A 13 3.76 -17.12 -18.06
C ALA A 13 3.16 -15.71 -17.91
N LEU A 14 2.23 -15.32 -18.80
CA LEU A 14 1.61 -13.99 -18.78
C LEU A 14 0.55 -13.81 -17.69
N VAL A 15 -0.03 -14.90 -17.17
CA VAL A 15 -1.03 -14.84 -16.08
C VAL A 15 -0.37 -14.54 -14.73
N LEU A 16 0.93 -14.82 -14.56
CA LEU A 16 1.67 -14.58 -13.32
C LEU A 16 2.19 -13.13 -13.18
N ALA A 17 2.12 -12.31 -14.23
CA ALA A 17 2.35 -10.87 -14.15
C ALA A 17 1.11 -10.10 -13.64
N GLY A 18 0.14 -10.82 -13.06
CA GLY A 18 -1.09 -10.27 -12.51
C GLY A 18 -0.79 -9.29 -11.38
N SER A 19 -1.01 -8.01 -11.67
CA SER A 19 -1.15 -6.93 -10.70
C SER A 19 -0.09 -6.95 -9.59
N ALA A 20 1.07 -6.34 -9.87
CA ALA A 20 1.69 -5.52 -8.84
C ALA A 20 0.73 -4.35 -8.55
N GLY A 21 -0.42 -4.63 -7.93
CA GLY A 21 -1.28 -3.60 -7.38
C GLY A 21 -0.40 -2.84 -6.42
N ALA A 22 -0.10 -1.58 -6.74
CA ALA A 22 0.58 -0.67 -5.83
C ALA A 22 -0.22 -0.73 -4.53
N LYS A 23 0.31 -1.46 -3.54
CA LYS A 23 -0.38 -1.68 -2.28
C LYS A 23 -0.38 -0.32 -1.62
N GLY A 24 -1.50 0.40 -1.72
CA GLY A 24 -1.71 1.63 -0.98
C GLY A 24 -1.61 1.27 0.49
N LEU A 25 -0.47 1.62 1.10
CA LEU A 25 -0.23 1.29 2.48
C LEU A 25 -1.11 2.20 3.33
N PRO A 26 -1.91 1.61 4.24
CA PRO A 26 -2.63 2.41 5.20
C PRO A 26 -1.71 3.27 6.06
N PRO A 27 -2.07 4.53 6.39
CA PRO A 27 -1.40 5.21 7.49
C PRO A 27 -1.65 4.43 8.78
N GLU A 28 -0.60 4.26 9.55
CA GLU A 28 -0.66 3.55 10.83
C GLU A 28 -1.28 4.45 11.89
N ARG A 29 -0.94 5.75 11.84
CA ARG A 29 -1.36 6.75 12.81
C ARG A 29 -1.65 8.09 12.13
N VAL A 30 -2.55 8.85 12.74
CA VAL A 30 -2.81 10.24 12.39
C VAL A 30 -2.54 11.12 13.60
N CYS A 31 -1.66 12.10 13.43
CA CYS A 31 -1.25 13.02 14.48
C CYS A 31 -1.83 14.41 14.24
N GLY A 32 -2.36 14.99 15.30
CA GLY A 32 -2.64 16.41 15.45
C GLY A 32 -1.66 17.05 16.44
N GLU A 33 -1.92 18.30 16.82
CA GLU A 33 -1.07 19.10 17.71
C GLU A 33 -0.83 18.42 19.07
N SER A 34 -1.88 17.89 19.67
CA SER A 34 -1.86 17.38 21.05
C SER A 34 -1.83 15.87 21.18
N ALA A 35 -2.21 15.12 20.13
CA ALA A 35 -2.35 13.67 20.20
C ALA A 35 -2.17 12.98 18.83
N CYS A 36 -1.84 11.70 18.88
CA CYS A 36 -1.90 10.80 17.73
C CYS A 36 -2.94 9.71 17.96
N LEU A 37 -3.73 9.40 16.94
CA LEU A 37 -4.71 8.32 16.93
C LEU A 37 -4.23 7.19 16.03
N GLN A 38 -4.18 5.97 16.56
CA GLN A 38 -3.90 4.77 15.79
C GLN A 38 -5.07 4.45 14.87
N LEU A 39 -4.82 4.27 13.58
CA LEU A 39 -5.83 3.81 12.65
C LEU A 39 -5.83 2.29 12.60
N ASP A 40 -7.01 1.69 12.63
CA ASP A 40 -7.10 0.26 12.34
C ASP A 40 -6.84 0.02 10.83
N GLY A 41 -6.26 -1.14 10.49
CA GLY A 41 -5.90 -1.46 9.11
C GLY A 41 -7.06 -1.47 8.11
N ARG A 42 -8.33 -1.48 8.59
CA ARG A 42 -9.53 -1.39 7.73
C ARG A 42 -9.91 0.06 7.43
N SER A 43 -9.75 0.94 8.42
CA SER A 43 -10.02 2.38 8.36
C SER A 43 -8.95 3.10 7.57
N ALA A 44 -7.75 2.52 7.52
CA ALA A 44 -6.62 3.11 6.87
C ALA A 44 -6.48 2.71 5.39
N SER A 45 -7.38 1.88 4.84
CA SER A 45 -7.37 1.43 3.45
C SER A 45 -6.96 2.52 2.43
N ALA A 46 -6.13 2.13 1.45
CA ALA A 46 -5.56 2.94 0.37
C ALA A 46 -6.15 4.36 0.22
N ILE A 47 -5.41 5.34 0.74
CA ILE A 47 -5.58 6.74 0.36
C ILE A 47 -5.29 6.80 -1.15
N VAL A 48 -6.36 6.87 -1.95
CA VAL A 48 -6.26 6.96 -3.40
C VAL A 48 -5.94 8.41 -3.74
N VAL A 49 -4.66 8.65 -3.98
CA VAL A 49 -4.18 9.91 -4.52
C VAL A 49 -4.34 9.86 -6.04
N ASP A 50 -5.05 10.83 -6.62
CA ASP A 50 -5.02 11.00 -8.07
C ASP A 50 -3.70 11.67 -8.45
N GLY A 51 -2.76 10.87 -8.96
CA GLY A 51 -1.44 11.35 -9.38
C GLY A 51 -1.47 12.40 -10.50
N ASN A 52 -2.61 12.58 -11.19
CA ASN A 52 -2.78 13.62 -12.21
C ASN A 52 -3.36 14.93 -11.64
N ALA A 53 -3.78 14.94 -10.38
CA ALA A 53 -4.41 16.08 -9.71
C ALA A 53 -3.43 16.82 -8.78
N GLU A 54 -2.18 16.99 -9.22
CA GLU A 54 -1.21 17.82 -8.52
C GLU A 54 -1.68 19.27 -8.45
N ARG A 55 -1.47 19.89 -7.29
CA ARG A 55 -1.77 21.30 -7.03
C ARG A 55 -0.46 22.07 -6.86
N PRO A 56 -0.23 23.14 -7.67
CA PRO A 56 1.06 23.83 -7.68
C PRO A 56 1.27 24.77 -6.48
N MET A 57 0.20 25.15 -5.78
CA MET A 57 0.28 26.06 -4.64
C MET A 57 0.11 25.26 -3.33
N PRO A 58 0.98 25.48 -2.32
CA PRO A 58 0.78 24.88 -1.02
C PRO A 58 -0.55 25.36 -0.43
N PRO A 59 -1.26 24.49 0.29
CA PRO A 59 -2.53 24.84 0.89
C PRO A 59 -2.36 25.85 2.02
N GLU A 60 -3.43 26.61 2.23
CA GLU A 60 -3.61 27.43 3.41
C GLU A 60 -4.47 26.66 4.40
N GLY A 61 -3.96 26.49 5.63
CA GLY A 61 -4.76 25.96 6.71
C GLY A 61 -4.08 24.92 7.59
N SER A 62 -4.79 24.60 8.65
CA SER A 62 -4.37 23.64 9.66
C SER A 62 -4.23 22.23 9.07
N TYR A 63 -3.31 21.43 9.59
CA TYR A 63 -2.98 20.14 9.01
C TYR A 63 -2.86 19.02 10.03
N TYR A 64 -2.84 17.80 9.53
CA TYR A 64 -2.56 16.58 10.27
C TYR A 64 -1.36 15.87 9.65
N ARG A 65 -0.60 15.14 10.45
CA ARG A 65 0.48 14.27 9.96
C ARG A 65 -0.02 12.83 9.90
N LEU A 66 0.17 12.19 8.75
CA LEU A 66 -0.16 10.79 8.52
C LEU A 66 1.14 10.00 8.59
N ASP A 67 1.32 9.18 9.62
CA ASP A 67 2.54 8.40 9.83
C ASP A 67 2.34 6.99 9.27
N TYR A 68 3.28 6.54 8.44
CA TYR A 68 3.28 5.22 7.82
C TYR A 68 4.51 4.44 8.30
N SER A 69 4.31 3.16 8.59
CA SER A 69 5.40 2.20 8.80
C SER A 69 5.24 1.04 7.81
N ILE A 70 6.36 0.63 7.21
CA ILE A 70 6.44 -0.53 6.35
C ILE A 70 7.36 -1.54 7.01
N ASP A 71 6.75 -2.61 7.51
CA ASP A 71 7.46 -3.81 7.93
C ASP A 71 7.45 -4.83 6.78
N GLY A 72 8.64 -5.31 6.41
CA GLY A 72 8.82 -6.23 5.29
C GLY A 72 10.08 -7.08 5.46
N SER A 73 10.49 -7.78 4.40
CA SER A 73 11.73 -8.60 4.44
C SER A 73 13.03 -7.77 4.46
N GLY A 74 12.93 -6.44 4.40
CA GLY A 74 14.05 -5.51 4.48
C GLY A 74 14.08 -4.75 5.82
N PRO A 75 15.00 -3.79 5.97
CA PRO A 75 14.99 -2.88 7.11
C PRO A 75 13.63 -2.18 7.20
N PRO A 76 13.08 -1.99 8.42
CA PRO A 76 11.85 -1.24 8.59
C PRO A 76 12.04 0.17 8.04
N TYR A 77 11.03 0.66 7.34
CA TYR A 77 11.03 1.99 6.75
C TYR A 77 9.76 2.71 7.14
N SER A 78 9.90 3.91 7.67
CA SER A 78 8.79 4.78 8.03
C SER A 78 8.86 6.05 7.18
N PHE A 79 7.71 6.67 6.95
CA PHE A 79 7.60 7.97 6.28
C PHE A 79 6.32 8.67 6.74
N SER A 80 6.18 9.95 6.39
CA SER A 80 5.03 10.75 6.80
C SER A 80 4.46 11.53 5.62
N HIS A 81 3.15 11.69 5.60
CA HIS A 81 2.45 12.63 4.71
C HIS A 81 1.76 13.72 5.52
N LEU A 82 1.41 14.81 4.86
CA LEU A 82 0.61 15.89 5.45
C LEU A 82 -0.81 15.80 4.90
N PHE A 83 -1.82 16.10 5.70
CA PHE A 83 -3.21 16.20 5.24
C PHE A 83 -3.81 17.53 5.65
N VAL A 84 -4.36 18.27 4.67
CA VAL A 84 -5.03 19.55 4.87
C VAL A 84 -6.51 19.41 4.56
N PRO A 85 -7.39 19.31 5.59
CA PRO A 85 -8.80 18.97 5.38
C PRO A 85 -9.63 20.06 4.70
N SER A 86 -9.25 21.34 4.84
CA SER A 86 -9.97 22.47 4.21
C SER A 86 -9.97 22.34 2.69
N GLU A 87 -8.88 21.83 2.12
CA GLU A 87 -8.69 21.69 0.68
C GLU A 87 -8.70 20.24 0.19
N ASN A 88 -8.81 19.27 1.11
CA ASN A 88 -8.70 17.83 0.84
C ASN A 88 -7.39 17.47 0.12
N LEU A 89 -6.28 18.07 0.55
CA LEU A 89 -4.97 17.81 -0.04
C LEU A 89 -4.14 16.91 0.85
N VAL A 90 -3.38 16.03 0.22
CA VAL A 90 -2.30 15.28 0.85
C VAL A 90 -0.96 15.77 0.30
N GLY A 91 -0.07 16.13 1.21
CA GLY A 91 1.31 16.52 0.92
C GLY A 91 2.23 15.32 1.03
N LEU A 92 2.96 15.01 -0.04
CA LEU A 92 3.94 13.93 -0.09
C LEU A 92 5.35 14.52 -0.20
N ASP A 93 6.27 14.01 0.60
CA ASP A 93 7.69 14.30 0.48
C ASP A 93 8.22 13.75 -0.86
N THR A 94 8.92 14.60 -1.62
CA THR A 94 9.49 14.22 -2.92
C THR A 94 10.93 13.69 -2.82
N GLY A 95 11.47 13.60 -1.61
CA GLY A 95 12.80 13.10 -1.30
C GLY A 95 13.87 13.96 -1.96
N ALA A 96 14.66 13.35 -2.85
CA ALA A 96 15.82 14.00 -3.46
C ALA A 96 15.48 15.21 -4.36
N ALA A 97 14.23 15.34 -4.81
CA ALA A 97 13.80 16.51 -5.59
C ALA A 97 13.56 17.75 -4.71
N GLY A 98 13.43 17.56 -3.40
CA GLY A 98 13.15 18.62 -2.42
C GLY A 98 11.69 19.10 -2.48
N GLY A 99 11.09 19.28 -1.31
CA GLY A 99 9.77 19.86 -1.15
C GLY A 99 8.64 18.85 -1.03
N VAL A 100 7.47 19.39 -0.68
CA VAL A 100 6.21 18.66 -0.57
C VAL A 100 5.35 18.91 -1.80
N ARG A 101 4.91 17.83 -2.46
CA ARG A 101 3.94 17.90 -3.56
C ARG A 101 2.53 17.62 -3.03
N TRP A 102 1.59 18.43 -3.48
CA TRP A 102 0.21 18.39 -3.01
C TRP A 102 -0.70 17.74 -4.04
N PHE A 103 -1.50 16.79 -3.56
CA PHE A 103 -2.42 16.06 -4.40
C PHE A 103 -3.79 16.05 -3.78
N ALA A 104 -4.82 16.12 -4.60
CA ALA A 104 -6.18 16.04 -4.12
C ALA A 104 -6.55 14.60 -3.71
N LEU A 105 -7.26 14.51 -2.59
CA LEU A 105 -7.78 13.27 -2.02
C LEU A 105 -9.30 13.23 -2.20
N TYR A 106 -9.82 12.07 -2.61
CA TYR A 106 -11.25 11.89 -2.91
C TYR A 106 -11.81 10.57 -2.40
N GLY A 107 -13.14 10.46 -2.43
CA GLY A 107 -13.88 9.22 -2.21
C GLY A 107 -13.76 8.68 -0.79
N GLN A 108 -13.88 7.36 -0.66
CA GLN A 108 -14.00 6.69 0.64
C GLN A 108 -12.78 6.90 1.56
N GLY A 109 -11.58 7.07 0.99
CA GLY A 109 -10.37 7.36 1.77
C GLY A 109 -10.46 8.73 2.47
N LEU A 110 -10.98 9.74 1.78
CA LEU A 110 -11.21 11.07 2.36
C LEU A 110 -12.21 11.01 3.51
N ASP A 111 -13.33 10.32 3.31
CA ASP A 111 -14.40 10.23 4.31
C ASP A 111 -13.92 9.52 5.59
N ARG A 112 -13.14 8.45 5.43
CA ARG A 112 -12.52 7.74 6.56
C ARG A 112 -11.51 8.61 7.30
N LEU A 113 -10.64 9.29 6.57
CA LEU A 113 -9.63 10.16 7.17
C LEU A 113 -10.29 11.29 7.96
N ARG A 114 -11.30 11.96 7.36
CA ARG A 114 -12.11 12.98 8.05
C ARG A 114 -12.76 12.44 9.31
N ALA A 115 -13.33 11.24 9.27
CA ALA A 115 -13.95 10.63 10.44
C ALA A 115 -12.94 10.38 11.57
N ALA A 116 -11.72 9.97 11.23
CA ALA A 116 -10.65 9.68 12.18
C ALA A 116 -10.06 10.92 12.86
N ILE A 117 -10.03 12.07 12.18
CA ILE A 117 -9.49 13.33 12.72
C ILE A 117 -10.51 14.18 13.47
N ARG A 118 -11.79 13.79 13.55
CA ARG A 118 -12.85 14.63 14.17
C ARG A 118 -12.56 15.00 15.61
N ASP A 119 -11.87 14.12 16.33
CA ASP A 119 -11.57 14.26 17.75
C ASP A 119 -10.11 14.66 17.98
N LEU A 120 -9.38 15.07 16.93
CA LEU A 120 -8.00 15.55 16.99
C LEU A 120 -7.95 17.06 16.75
N GLU A 121 -7.10 17.74 17.51
CA GLU A 121 -6.76 19.14 17.27
C GLU A 121 -5.70 19.22 16.16
N PRO A 122 -5.93 19.97 15.06
CA PRO A 122 -4.97 20.03 13.97
C PRO A 122 -3.75 20.88 14.35
N PHE A 123 -2.61 20.62 13.71
CA PHE A 123 -1.48 21.54 13.75
C PHE A 123 -1.83 22.87 13.06
N ALA A 124 -1.30 23.98 13.55
CA ALA A 124 -1.39 25.26 12.86
C ALA A 124 -0.67 25.24 11.50
N ALA A 125 -1.20 25.96 10.52
CA ALA A 125 -0.54 26.14 9.22
C ALA A 125 0.83 26.79 9.42
N PRO A 126 1.92 26.26 8.84
CA PRO A 126 3.20 26.95 8.89
C PRO A 126 3.19 28.16 7.94
N GLU A 127 3.97 29.20 8.25
CA GLU A 127 4.19 30.31 7.32
C GLU A 127 4.86 29.85 6.02
N VAL A 128 5.74 28.85 6.13
CA VAL A 128 6.42 28.20 5.01
C VAL A 128 6.37 26.69 5.25
N TRP A 129 5.81 25.95 4.29
CA TRP A 129 5.80 24.50 4.35
C TRP A 129 7.23 23.94 4.30
N PRO A 130 7.53 22.87 5.06
CA PRO A 130 8.88 22.34 5.13
C PRO A 130 9.28 21.68 3.80
N GLU A 131 10.58 21.64 3.54
CA GLU A 131 11.12 20.96 2.34
C GLU A 131 11.10 19.44 2.47
N SER A 132 11.01 18.91 3.69
CA SER A 132 10.90 17.49 4.00
C SER A 132 9.94 17.27 5.16
N ILE A 133 9.32 16.09 5.22
CA ILE A 133 8.40 15.73 6.30
C ILE A 133 9.16 14.85 7.29
N GLU A 134 9.73 15.47 8.33
CA GLU A 134 10.44 14.72 9.36
C GLU A 134 9.49 13.80 10.14
N ILE A 135 9.88 12.53 10.24
CA ILE A 135 9.21 11.57 11.12
C ILE A 135 9.64 11.90 12.53
N SER A 136 8.69 12.25 13.38
CA SER A 136 8.99 12.38 14.80
C SER A 136 9.37 11.01 15.35
N SER A 137 10.66 10.83 15.65
CA SER A 137 11.24 9.56 16.12
C SER A 137 10.76 9.14 17.52
N SER A 138 9.89 9.92 18.16
CA SER A 138 9.37 9.69 19.50
C SER A 138 8.15 8.77 19.55
N ALA A 139 7.73 8.20 18.43
CA ALA A 139 6.71 7.16 18.44
C ALA A 139 7.18 5.99 19.30
N PRO A 140 6.45 5.59 20.36
CA PRO A 140 6.77 4.37 21.09
C PRO A 140 6.75 3.22 20.08
N ALA A 141 7.79 2.39 20.10
CA ALA A 141 7.82 1.17 19.28
C ALA A 141 6.51 0.43 19.53
N ALA A 142 5.74 0.16 18.47
CA ALA A 142 4.53 -0.63 18.60
C ALA A 142 4.94 -1.98 19.20
N ASP A 143 4.47 -2.27 20.41
CA ASP A 143 4.71 -3.55 21.06
C ASP A 143 4.21 -4.64 20.12
N GLY A 144 5.15 -5.50 19.68
CA GLY A 144 5.08 -6.37 18.51
C GLY A 144 3.67 -6.78 18.08
N ALA A 145 3.24 -6.28 16.92
CA ALA A 145 2.14 -6.91 16.19
C ALA A 145 2.50 -8.38 15.98
N GLU A 146 1.75 -9.27 16.63
CA GLU A 146 1.92 -10.71 16.49
C GLU A 146 1.73 -11.05 15.01
N ASP A 147 2.82 -11.45 14.33
CA ASP A 147 2.77 -11.90 12.95
C ASP A 147 1.97 -13.21 12.94
N ASP A 148 0.67 -13.10 12.66
CA ASP A 148 -0.24 -14.24 12.61
C ASP A 148 0.24 -15.33 11.63
N GLY A 149 1.24 -15.08 10.78
CA GLY A 149 1.84 -16.10 9.90
C GLY A 149 0.89 -16.56 8.78
N TRP A 150 -0.25 -15.88 8.61
CA TRP A 150 -1.26 -16.21 7.61
C TRP A 150 -0.94 -15.68 6.20
N GLY A 151 0.06 -14.82 6.04
CA GLY A 151 0.33 -14.10 4.78
C GLY A 151 0.70 -15.00 3.58
N ILE A 152 1.43 -16.10 3.79
CA ILE A 152 1.94 -16.94 2.67
C ILE A 152 1.15 -18.25 2.44
N ARG A 153 0.40 -18.70 3.45
CA ARG A 153 -0.34 -19.98 3.41
C ARG A 153 -1.27 -20.14 2.19
N PRO A 154 -2.08 -19.14 1.78
CA PRO A 154 -2.99 -19.34 0.64
C PRO A 154 -2.23 -19.57 -0.67
N TRP A 155 -1.12 -18.87 -0.89
CA TRP A 155 -0.29 -19.04 -2.09
C TRP A 155 0.40 -20.41 -2.13
N LEU A 156 0.89 -20.89 -0.98
CA LEU A 156 1.46 -22.24 -0.88
C LEU A 156 0.40 -23.32 -1.18
N THR A 157 -0.82 -23.16 -0.68
CA THR A 157 -1.91 -24.11 -1.00
C THR A 157 -2.28 -24.11 -2.48
N ALA A 158 -2.33 -22.93 -3.12
CA ALA A 158 -2.60 -22.83 -4.55
C ALA A 158 -1.48 -23.47 -5.39
N ALA A 159 -0.21 -23.21 -5.06
CA ALA A 159 0.94 -23.81 -5.72
C ALA A 159 0.93 -25.35 -5.59
N LEU A 160 0.59 -25.87 -4.41
CA LEU A 160 0.49 -27.30 -4.17
C LEU A 160 -0.62 -27.94 -5.01
N VAL A 161 -1.80 -27.33 -5.11
CA VAL A 161 -2.91 -27.83 -5.93
C VAL A 161 -2.53 -27.88 -7.41
N VAL A 162 -1.83 -26.86 -7.92
CA VAL A 162 -1.33 -26.84 -9.30
C VAL A 162 -0.32 -27.97 -9.54
N LEU A 163 0.64 -28.15 -8.63
CA LEU A 163 1.65 -29.22 -8.73
C LEU A 163 0.99 -30.61 -8.72
N LEU A 164 0.01 -30.83 -7.85
CA LEU A 164 -0.74 -32.09 -7.79
C LEU A 164 -1.55 -32.35 -9.07
N GLY A 165 -2.18 -31.31 -9.65
CA GLY A 165 -2.89 -31.41 -10.93
C GLY A 165 -1.96 -31.79 -12.09
N LEU A 166 -0.77 -31.18 -12.15
CA LEU A 166 0.24 -31.50 -13.17
C LEU A 166 0.78 -32.93 -13.02
N ALA A 167 1.04 -33.37 -11.78
CA ALA A 167 1.51 -34.73 -11.51
C ALA A 167 0.46 -35.78 -11.95
N ALA A 168 -0.82 -35.57 -11.61
CA ALA A 168 -1.90 -36.46 -12.00
C ALA A 168 -2.06 -36.56 -13.53
N ALA A 169 -1.99 -35.43 -14.24
CA ALA A 169 -2.04 -35.39 -15.70
C ALA A 169 -0.86 -36.13 -16.35
N GLY A 170 0.34 -36.01 -15.77
CA GLY A 170 1.53 -36.75 -16.21
C GLY A 170 1.37 -38.28 -16.09
N ILE A 171 0.86 -38.75 -14.95
CA ILE A 171 0.63 -40.19 -14.70
C ILE A 171 -0.39 -40.77 -15.68
N LEU A 172 -1.48 -40.06 -15.95
CA LEU A 172 -2.51 -40.50 -16.90
C LEU A 172 -1.97 -40.62 -18.33
N ARG A 173 -1.05 -39.73 -18.73
CA ARG A 173 -0.48 -39.73 -20.09
C ARG A 173 0.49 -40.88 -20.35
N VAL A 174 1.22 -41.35 -19.33
CA VAL A 174 2.13 -42.51 -19.43
C VAL A 174 1.35 -43.82 -19.55
N ARG A 175 0.14 -43.87 -18.99
CA ARG A 175 -0.69 -45.08 -18.97
C ARG A 175 -1.55 -45.27 -20.21
N SER A 176 -1.61 -44.33 -21.15
CA SER A 176 -2.39 -44.52 -22.38
C SER A 176 -1.78 -45.66 -23.21
N PRO A 177 -2.46 -46.82 -23.32
CA PRO A 177 -1.96 -47.94 -24.10
C PRO A 177 -1.93 -47.52 -25.57
N LYS A 178 -0.83 -47.83 -26.28
CA LYS A 178 -0.80 -47.76 -27.73
C LYS A 178 -1.75 -48.83 -28.25
N THR A 179 -2.98 -48.43 -28.60
CA THR A 179 -3.85 -49.24 -29.43
C THR A 179 -3.14 -49.43 -30.77
N ALA A 180 -2.68 -50.66 -30.98
CA ALA A 180 -2.08 -51.14 -32.22
C ALA A 180 -3.17 -51.42 -33.27
#